data_AF-A0A1A8JSQ4-F1
#
_entry.id   AF-A0A1A8JSQ4-F1
#
_cell.length_a   1.000
_cell.length_b   1.000
_cell.length_c   1.000
_cell.angle_alpha   90.00
_cell.angle_beta   90.00
_cell.angle_gamma   90.00
#
_symmetry.space_group_name_H-M   'P 1'
#
loop_
_entity.id
_entity.type
_entity.pdbx_description
1 polymer ?
#
loop_
_entity_poly.entity_id
_entity_poly.type
_entity_poly.pdbx_seq_one_letter_code
_entity_poly.pdbx_strand_id
1 'polypeptide(L)'
;MFGAQGLNSAMDIIGVEDEDFENDMTDLLDDNCTYFNDMKELKKHPTHLLVFLHHVILQFDPAPLLCYLHADLLSNLSAKETKKQFAEFYNYFLDKSACLRVSVPQ
;
A
#
# COMPACT_ATOMS: atom_id res chain seq x y z
N MET A 1 14.50 27.89 40.48
CA MET A 1 13.09 27.49 40.36
C MET A 1 12.93 26.75 39.04
N PHE A 2 12.38 25.53 39.10
CA PHE A 2 11.67 24.75 38.07
C PHE A 2 11.55 25.45 36.70
N GLY A 3 11.92 24.89 35.54
CA GLY A 3 11.98 23.51 35.08
C GLY A 3 11.34 23.51 33.68
N ALA A 4 12.12 23.29 32.62
CA ALA A 4 11.58 23.14 31.27
C ALA A 4 11.60 21.65 30.91
N GLN A 5 10.46 21.00 31.11
CA GLN A 5 10.19 19.67 30.55
C GLN A 5 9.50 19.89 29.20
N GLY A 6 10.11 19.41 28.14
CA GLY A 6 9.51 19.21 26.82
C GLY A 6 10.23 18.04 26.18
N LEU A 7 9.52 16.91 26.04
CA LEU A 7 10.06 15.64 25.55
C LEU A 7 10.63 15.81 24.13
N ASN A 8 11.86 15.36 23.92
CA ASN A 8 12.30 14.49 22.82
C ASN A 8 13.77 14.14 23.04
N SER A 9 14.02 12.91 23.50
CA SER A 9 15.37 12.37 23.79
C SER A 9 16.25 12.15 22.54
N ALA A 10 15.83 12.64 21.37
CA ALA A 10 16.47 12.37 20.08
C ALA A 10 17.39 13.51 19.59
N MET A 11 17.48 14.63 20.31
CA MET A 11 18.18 15.84 19.88
C MET A 11 19.47 16.15 20.67
N ASP A 12 20.05 15.15 21.35
CA ASP A 12 21.21 15.38 22.24
C ASP A 12 22.54 15.59 21.49
N ILE A 13 22.59 15.36 20.17
CA ILE A 13 23.78 15.58 19.34
C ILE A 13 23.35 16.34 18.08
N ILE A 14 23.81 17.58 17.95
CA ILE A 14 23.52 18.47 16.83
C ILE A 14 24.47 18.16 15.68
N GLY A 15 23.94 17.75 14.54
CA GLY A 15 24.64 17.60 13.28
C GLY A 15 24.94 18.96 12.65
N VAL A 16 26.09 19.08 11.98
CA VAL A 16 26.53 20.33 11.33
C VAL A 16 25.63 20.76 10.17
N GLU A 17 24.76 19.87 9.69
CA GLU A 17 23.80 20.10 8.61
C GLU A 17 22.36 20.23 9.13
N ASP A 18 22.13 20.13 10.46
CA ASP A 18 20.77 20.10 11.03
C ASP A 18 19.98 21.41 10.74
N GLU A 19 20.66 22.56 10.63
CA GLU A 19 20.05 23.85 10.27
C GLU A 19 19.55 23.90 8.81
N ASP A 20 20.14 23.10 7.90
CA ASP A 20 19.76 23.06 6.48
C ASP A 20 18.55 22.14 6.22
N PHE A 21 18.25 21.23 7.16
CA PHE A 21 17.19 20.21 7.04
C PHE A 21 16.05 20.37 8.07
N GLU A 22 15.96 21.49 8.81
CA GLU A 22 14.92 21.68 9.84
C GLU A 22 13.48 21.52 9.29
N ASN A 23 13.25 21.88 8.02
CA ASN A 23 11.94 21.75 7.37
C ASN A 23 11.59 20.29 7.01
N ASP A 24 12.60 19.44 6.79
CA ASP A 24 12.43 18.00 6.53
C ASP A 24 12.28 17.20 7.84
N MET A 25 12.83 17.72 8.95
CA MET A 25 12.75 17.12 10.27
C MET A 25 11.39 17.33 10.96
N THR A 26 10.62 18.36 10.61
CA THR A 26 9.25 18.54 11.11
C THR A 26 8.28 17.45 10.63
N ASP A 27 8.62 16.76 9.54
CA ASP A 27 7.82 15.69 8.94
C ASP A 27 8.17 14.28 9.47
N LEU A 28 9.08 14.15 10.45
CA LEU A 28 9.36 12.86 11.12
C LEU A 28 8.17 12.29 11.91
N LEU A 29 7.05 13.03 12.01
CA LEU A 29 5.79 12.49 12.51
C LEU A 29 5.05 11.60 11.49
N ASP A 30 5.48 11.58 10.21
CA ASP A 30 4.87 10.75 9.17
C ASP A 30 5.40 9.30 9.14
N ASP A 31 6.35 8.96 10.03
CA ASP A 31 6.95 7.61 10.10
C ASP A 31 5.97 6.53 10.65
N ASN A 32 4.72 6.91 10.92
CA ASN A 32 3.64 6.01 11.33
C ASN A 32 2.39 6.12 10.42
N CYS A 33 2.57 6.30 9.11
CA CYS A 33 1.46 6.19 8.16
C CYS A 33 0.84 4.77 8.20
N THR A 34 -0.19 4.58 9.02
CA THR A 34 -0.80 3.27 9.28
C THR A 34 -1.66 2.76 8.12
N TYR A 35 -1.95 3.60 7.12
CA TYR A 35 -2.78 3.27 5.97
C TYR A 35 -2.20 2.15 5.09
N PHE A 36 -0.88 1.97 5.05
CA PHE A 36 -0.22 0.95 4.25
C PHE A 36 0.01 -0.38 4.99
N ASN A 37 -0.29 -0.45 6.29
CA ASN A 37 -0.06 -1.66 7.09
C ASN A 37 -1.12 -2.75 6.86
N ASP A 38 -2.34 -2.36 6.46
CA ASP A 38 -3.45 -3.29 6.25
C ASP A 38 -4.18 -2.99 4.93
N MET A 39 -4.30 -4.01 4.08
CA MET A 39 -4.94 -3.90 2.77
C MET A 39 -6.43 -3.56 2.84
N LYS A 40 -7.15 -4.00 3.87
CA LYS A 40 -8.58 -3.67 4.03
C LYS A 40 -8.76 -2.21 4.36
N GLU A 41 -7.83 -1.61 5.11
CA GLU A 41 -7.82 -0.18 5.36
C GLU A 41 -7.38 0.60 4.12
N LEU A 42 -6.26 0.22 3.50
CA LEU A 42 -5.72 0.88 2.30
C LEU A 42 -6.77 1.04 1.19
N LYS A 43 -7.58 0.00 0.93
CA LYS A 43 -8.64 0.02 -0.10
C LYS A 43 -9.73 1.06 0.14
N LYS A 44 -9.95 1.50 1.37
CA LYS A 44 -10.93 2.57 1.68
C LYS A 44 -10.41 3.95 1.29
N HIS A 45 -9.11 4.08 1.04
CA HIS A 45 -8.43 5.33 0.76
C HIS A 45 -7.89 5.33 -0.69
N PRO A 46 -8.69 5.77 -1.68
CA PRO A 46 -8.36 5.61 -3.10
C PRO A 46 -7.04 6.26 -3.51
N THR A 47 -6.69 7.40 -2.90
CA THR A 47 -5.41 8.09 -3.16
C THR A 47 -4.22 7.28 -2.66
N HIS A 48 -4.30 6.72 -1.45
CA HIS A 48 -3.24 5.87 -0.89
C HIS A 48 -3.11 4.57 -1.68
N LEU A 49 -4.24 3.96 -2.06
CA LEU A 49 -4.24 2.78 -2.93
C LEU A 49 -3.59 3.07 -4.28
N LEU A 50 -3.82 4.25 -4.88
CA LEU A 50 -3.19 4.64 -6.14
C LEU A 50 -1.67 4.77 -6.00
N VAL A 51 -1.18 5.39 -4.92
CA VAL A 51 0.25 5.48 -4.62
C VAL A 51 0.87 4.09 -4.45
N PHE A 52 0.19 3.21 -3.70
CA PHE A 52 0.63 1.83 -3.52
C PHE A 52 0.67 1.05 -4.84
N LEU A 53 -0.38 1.17 -5.66
CA LEU A 53 -0.46 0.50 -6.96
C LEU A 53 0.65 0.99 -7.90
N HIS A 54 0.90 2.30 -7.93
CA HIS A 54 1.98 2.88 -8.72
C HIS A 54 3.35 2.36 -8.28
N HIS A 55 3.58 2.31 -6.96
CA HIS A 55 4.80 1.74 -6.39
C HIS A 55 4.99 0.26 -6.80
N VAL A 56 3.92 -0.55 -6.70
CA VAL A 56 3.98 -1.97 -7.09
C VAL A 56 4.24 -2.16 -8.57
N ILE A 57 3.59 -1.39 -9.45
CA ILE A 57 3.80 -1.49 -10.90
C ILE A 57 5.25 -1.16 -11.29
N LEU A 58 5.88 -0.20 -10.62
CA LEU A 58 7.24 0.23 -10.96
C LEU A 58 8.34 -0.64 -10.34
N GLN A 59 8.09 -1.22 -9.17
CA GLN A 59 9.14 -1.88 -8.36
C GLN A 59 8.97 -3.40 -8.25
N PHE A 60 7.79 -3.94 -8.53
CA PHE A 60 7.46 -5.35 -8.28
C PHE A 60 6.64 -5.95 -9.43
N ASP A 61 6.28 -7.23 -9.28
CA ASP A 61 5.28 -7.87 -10.13
C ASP A 61 3.87 -7.38 -9.72
N PRO A 62 3.11 -6.72 -10.62
CA PRO A 62 1.76 -6.24 -10.30
C PRO A 62 0.70 -7.35 -10.29
N ALA A 63 0.98 -8.54 -10.84
CA ALA A 63 -0.01 -9.59 -11.01
C ALA A 63 -0.69 -10.03 -9.69
N PRO A 64 0.02 -10.31 -8.59
CA PRO A 64 -0.62 -10.70 -7.33
C PRO A 64 -1.54 -9.62 -6.76
N LEU A 65 -1.14 -8.34 -6.82
CA LEU A 65 -1.95 -7.23 -6.32
C LEU A 65 -3.21 -7.03 -7.17
N LEU A 66 -3.06 -7.01 -8.50
CA LEU A 66 -4.18 -6.85 -9.42
C LEU A 66 -5.15 -8.04 -9.31
N CYS A 67 -4.64 -9.25 -9.14
CA CYS A 67 -5.45 -10.45 -8.89
C CYS A 67 -6.27 -10.28 -7.59
N TYR A 68 -5.63 -9.84 -6.50
CA TYR A 68 -6.31 -9.62 -5.23
C TYR A 68 -7.43 -8.57 -5.34
N LEU A 69 -7.14 -7.42 -5.96
CA LEU A 69 -8.12 -6.33 -6.10
C LEU A 69 -9.31 -6.73 -7.00
N HIS A 70 -9.05 -7.47 -8.09
CA HIS A 70 -10.12 -7.97 -8.95
C HIS A 70 -10.96 -9.04 -8.23
N ALA A 71 -10.33 -9.97 -7.49
CA ALA A 71 -11.05 -10.96 -6.70
C ALA A 71 -11.93 -10.31 -5.61
N ASP A 72 -11.44 -9.25 -4.96
CA ASP A 72 -12.21 -8.47 -3.98
C ASP A 72 -13.43 -7.81 -4.62
N LEU A 73 -13.28 -7.23 -5.82
CA LEU A 73 -14.39 -6.69 -6.60
C LEU A 73 -15.43 -7.78 -6.90
N LEU A 74 -14.99 -8.95 -7.38
CA LEU A 74 -15.88 -10.08 -7.68
C LEU A 74 -16.65 -10.58 -6.45
N SER A 75 -16.03 -10.51 -5.27
CA SER A 75 -16.63 -10.93 -4.00
C SER A 75 -17.76 -10.02 -3.53
N ASN A 76 -17.78 -8.77 -4.00
CA ASN A 76 -18.81 -7.78 -3.69
C ASN A 76 -20.00 -7.82 -4.67
N LEU A 77 -19.94 -8.63 -5.73
CA LEU A 77 -21.00 -8.78 -6.72
C LEU A 77 -22.02 -9.86 -6.34
N SER A 78 -23.19 -9.84 -6.99
CA SER A 78 -24.14 -10.95 -6.88
C SER A 78 -23.60 -12.21 -7.57
N ALA A 79 -24.03 -13.40 -7.13
CA ALA A 79 -23.57 -14.67 -7.71
C ALA A 79 -23.76 -14.76 -9.24
N LYS A 80 -24.81 -14.12 -9.77
CA LYS A 80 -25.07 -14.06 -11.22
C LYS A 80 -24.02 -13.22 -11.95
N GLU A 81 -23.66 -12.07 -11.39
CA GLU A 81 -22.67 -11.16 -11.96
C GLU A 81 -21.25 -11.70 -11.79
N THR A 82 -20.91 -12.24 -10.62
CA THR A 82 -19.64 -12.91 -10.38
C THR A 82 -19.40 -14.02 -11.41
N LYS A 83 -20.39 -14.87 -11.67
CA LYS A 83 -20.27 -15.95 -12.67
C LYS A 83 -20.01 -15.41 -14.09
N LYS A 84 -20.59 -14.26 -14.43
CA LYS A 84 -20.37 -13.61 -15.74
C LYS A 84 -18.93 -13.08 -15.85
N GLN A 85 -18.42 -12.44 -14.80
CA GLN A 85 -17.11 -11.79 -14.79
C GLN A 85 -15.95 -12.77 -14.50
N PHE A 86 -16.23 -13.93 -13.88
CA PHE A 86 -15.21 -14.88 -13.48
C PHE A 86 -14.41 -15.45 -14.66
N ALA A 87 -15.02 -15.61 -15.83
CA ALA A 87 -14.31 -16.10 -17.02
C ALA A 87 -13.17 -15.14 -17.42
N GLU A 88 -13.42 -13.84 -17.35
CA GLU A 88 -12.42 -12.80 -17.64
C GLU A 88 -11.32 -12.80 -16.56
N PHE A 89 -11.70 -12.88 -15.28
CA PHE A 89 -10.75 -13.03 -14.17
C PHE A 89 -9.84 -14.26 -14.34
N TYR A 90 -10.41 -15.41 -14.71
CA TYR A 90 -9.65 -16.63 -14.96
C TYR A 90 -8.63 -16.41 -16.08
N ASN A 91 -9.05 -15.82 -17.20
CA ASN A 91 -8.17 -15.58 -18.35
C ASN A 91 -7.04 -14.58 -18.05
N TYR A 92 -7.25 -13.63 -17.13
CA TYR A 92 -6.22 -12.67 -16.77
C TYR A 92 -5.20 -13.17 -15.73
N PHE A 93 -5.61 -14.03 -14.80
CA PHE A 93 -4.77 -14.38 -13.65
C PHE A 93 -4.48 -15.87 -13.47
N LEU A 94 -5.37 -16.76 -13.93
CA LEU A 94 -5.32 -18.18 -13.59
C LEU A 94 -5.00 -19.08 -14.78
N ASP A 95 -5.35 -18.66 -15.99
CA ASP A 95 -5.01 -19.39 -17.21
C ASP A 95 -3.47 -19.52 -17.35
N LYS A 96 -3.02 -20.64 -17.92
CA LYS A 96 -1.58 -20.92 -18.10
C LYS A 96 -0.90 -19.92 -19.04
N SER A 97 -1.66 -19.33 -19.96
CA SER A 97 -1.19 -18.33 -20.93
C SER A 97 -1.49 -16.89 -20.51
N ALA A 98 -2.00 -16.67 -19.30
CA ALA A 98 -2.40 -15.36 -18.83
C ALA A 98 -1.21 -14.39 -18.70
N CYS A 99 -1.38 -13.15 -19.19
CA CYS A 99 -0.33 -12.12 -19.10
C CYS A 99 -0.03 -11.70 -17.66
N LEU A 100 -1.00 -11.77 -16.76
CA LEU A 100 -0.87 -11.46 -15.33
C LEU A 100 -1.02 -12.73 -14.49
N ARG A 101 -0.46 -13.85 -14.96
CA ARG A 101 -0.60 -15.15 -14.29
C ARG A 101 0.00 -15.11 -12.87
N VAL A 102 -0.80 -15.51 -11.88
CA VAL A 102 -0.34 -15.67 -10.49
C VAL A 102 0.02 -17.11 -10.17
N SER A 103 0.93 -17.28 -9.21
CA SER A 103 1.23 -18.61 -8.64
C SER A 103 0.10 -19.04 -7.72
N VAL A 104 -0.53 -20.18 -8.02
CA VAL A 104 -1.59 -20.77 -7.20
C VAL A 104 -1.11 -22.04 -6.50
N PRO A 105 -1.57 -22.32 -5.27
CA PRO A 105 -1.33 -23.61 -4.61
C PRO A 105 -1.81 -24.78 -5.48
N GLN A 106 -1.09 -25.91 -5.41
CA GLN A 106 -1.46 -27.16 -6.07
C GLN A 106 -2.47 -27.96 -5.24
#